data_AF-A0A1B8DEB9-F1
#
_entry.id   AF-A0A1B8DEB9-F1
#
_cell.length_a   1.000
_cell.length_b   1.000
_cell.length_c   1.000
_cell.angle_alpha   90.00
_cell.angle_beta   90.00
_cell.angle_gamma   90.00
#
_symmetry.space_group_name_H-M   'P 1'
#
loop_
_entity.id
_entity.type
_entity.pdbx_description
1 polymer ?
#
loop_
_entity_poly.entity_id
_entity_poly.type
_entity_poly.pdbx_seq_one_letter_code
_entity_poly.pdbx_strand_id
1 'polypeptide(L)'
;MSHHCHDEHDGHSHSRGDDGAHDDRDDSTPAIQHSLYQHIDFDAITTLNEAVAGSGAAVVKKTWAERLEDVPEVESDADEQLLMYIP
;
A
#
# COMPACT_ATOMS: atom_id res chain seq x y z
N MET A 1 37.03 4.85 -57.64
CA MET A 1 37.75 3.83 -56.86
C MET A 1 39.01 4.45 -56.31
N SER A 2 39.27 4.15 -55.04
CA SER A 2 40.51 4.35 -54.26
C SER A 2 40.58 5.58 -53.30
N HIS A 3 40.98 5.25 -52.05
CA HIS A 3 41.59 6.06 -50.97
C HIS A 3 40.59 6.73 -49.99
N HIS A 4 40.66 6.59 -48.65
CA HIS A 4 41.81 6.50 -47.72
C HIS A 4 41.38 5.87 -46.36
N CYS A 5 42.35 5.38 -45.57
CA CYS A 5 42.20 4.63 -44.32
C CYS A 5 42.51 5.45 -43.03
N HIS A 6 42.10 4.88 -41.87
CA HIS A 6 42.54 5.08 -40.46
C HIS A 6 42.39 6.43 -39.77
N ASP A 7 41.66 6.44 -38.64
CA ASP A 7 42.07 7.16 -37.43
C ASP A 7 41.44 6.47 -36.19
N GLU A 8 42.28 6.18 -35.21
CA GLU A 8 41.94 5.54 -33.93
C GLU A 8 41.71 6.62 -32.89
N HIS A 9 40.69 6.52 -32.01
CA HIS A 9 40.75 7.22 -30.72
C HIS A 9 39.83 6.58 -29.65
N ASP A 10 40.49 6.22 -28.55
CA ASP A 10 40.12 6.38 -27.14
C ASP A 10 38.84 5.72 -26.56
N GLY A 11 39.06 4.57 -25.93
CA GLY A 11 39.02 4.47 -24.47
C GLY A 11 37.83 5.08 -23.72
N HIS A 12 36.76 4.31 -23.56
CA HIS A 12 35.81 4.50 -22.45
C HIS A 12 35.72 3.25 -21.58
N SER A 13 36.72 3.10 -20.70
CA SER A 13 36.63 2.26 -19.52
C SER A 13 35.82 2.97 -18.44
N HIS A 14 34.58 2.57 -18.21
CA HIS A 14 33.86 2.93 -16.99
C HIS A 14 34.10 1.85 -15.93
N SER A 15 35.24 1.99 -15.26
CA SER A 15 35.55 1.27 -14.03
C SER A 15 34.86 1.94 -12.86
N ARG A 16 34.02 1.16 -12.16
CA ARG A 16 33.67 1.17 -10.73
C ARG A 16 33.40 2.51 -10.05
N GLY A 17 32.23 2.58 -9.45
CA GLY A 17 32.01 3.38 -8.24
C GLY A 17 30.68 4.08 -8.28
N ASP A 18 29.62 3.37 -7.90
CA ASP A 18 28.69 3.82 -6.86
C ASP A 18 27.72 2.66 -6.66
N ASP A 19 28.01 1.80 -5.68
CA ASP A 19 26.99 0.97 -5.04
C ASP A 19 26.07 1.93 -4.26
N GLY A 20 25.34 2.76 -5.01
CA GLY A 20 24.19 3.50 -4.55
C GLY A 20 23.14 2.45 -4.25
N ALA A 21 23.26 1.83 -3.08
CA ALA A 21 22.15 1.24 -2.38
C ALA A 21 21.11 2.36 -2.26
N HIS A 22 20.28 2.48 -3.29
CA HIS A 22 18.97 3.06 -3.16
C HIS A 22 18.34 2.27 -2.04
N ASP A 23 18.36 2.89 -0.87
CA ASP A 23 17.64 2.45 0.28
C ASP A 23 16.17 2.53 -0.13
N ASP A 24 15.66 1.46 -0.74
CA ASP A 24 14.27 1.26 -1.15
C ASP A 24 13.33 1.19 0.09
N ARG A 25 13.72 1.82 1.20
CA ARG A 25 12.88 2.06 2.38
C ARG A 25 11.75 3.04 2.11
N ASP A 26 11.70 3.64 0.93
CA ASP A 26 10.64 4.57 0.53
C ASP A 26 9.66 4.00 -0.52
N ASP A 27 9.84 2.75 -0.99
CA ASP A 27 8.88 2.07 -1.89
C ASP A 27 7.77 1.34 -1.12
N SER A 28 7.43 1.84 0.07
CA SER A 28 6.17 1.49 0.72
C SER A 28 5.13 2.46 0.20
N THR A 29 4.36 2.04 -0.80
CA THR A 29 3.28 2.80 -1.48
C THR A 29 2.75 3.98 -0.64
N PRO A 30 2.69 5.23 -1.16
CA PRO A 30 2.39 6.43 -0.38
C PRO A 30 1.15 6.36 0.56
N ALA A 31 0.19 5.49 0.24
CA ALA A 31 -1.00 5.23 1.05
C ALA A 31 -0.70 4.56 2.41
N ILE A 32 0.38 3.80 2.54
CA ILE A 32 0.78 3.15 3.80
C ILE A 32 1.36 4.19 4.76
N GLN A 33 2.14 5.14 4.23
CA GLN A 33 2.81 6.18 5.02
C GLN A 33 1.82 7.16 5.68
N HIS A 34 0.63 7.34 5.08
CA HIS A 34 -0.44 8.20 5.60
C HIS A 34 -1.64 7.43 6.16
N SER A 35 -1.47 6.13 6.44
CA SER A 35 -2.57 5.31 6.94
C SER A 35 -2.97 5.70 8.37
N LEU A 36 -4.23 6.09 8.55
CA LEU A 36 -4.82 6.31 9.88
C LEU A 36 -5.03 5.00 10.65
N TYR A 37 -4.86 3.86 9.99
CA TYR A 37 -5.11 2.53 10.55
C TYR A 37 -4.41 2.29 11.89
N GLN A 38 -3.16 2.75 12.03
CA GLN A 38 -2.40 2.60 13.28
C GLN A 38 -2.90 3.48 14.45
N HIS A 39 -3.74 4.47 14.15
CA HIS A 39 -4.29 5.42 15.13
C HIS A 39 -5.71 5.08 15.56
N ILE A 40 -6.33 4.08 14.95
CA ILE A 40 -7.71 3.67 15.26
C ILE A 40 -7.71 2.79 16.51
N ASP A 41 -8.54 3.16 17.50
CA ASP A 41 -8.89 2.25 18.59
C ASP A 41 -10.02 1.32 18.13
N PHE A 42 -9.63 0.15 17.62
CA PHE A 42 -10.59 -0.77 17.02
C PHE A 42 -11.61 -1.36 18.01
N ASP A 43 -11.28 -1.40 19.29
CA ASP A 43 -12.17 -1.98 20.30
C ASP A 43 -13.22 -0.97 20.79
N ALA A 44 -13.01 0.32 20.51
CA ALA A 44 -13.95 1.40 20.78
C ALA A 44 -14.84 1.76 19.58
N ILE A 45 -14.69 1.07 18.43
CA ILE A 45 -15.56 1.26 17.26
C ILE A 45 -16.99 0.84 17.60
N THR A 46 -17.95 1.70 17.27
CA THR A 46 -19.37 1.38 17.39
C THR A 46 -20.00 1.33 16.00
N THR A 47 -20.69 0.24 15.69
CA THR A 47 -21.43 0.09 14.43
C THR A 47 -22.92 -0.07 14.75
N LEU A 48 -23.76 0.67 14.03
CA LEU A 48 -25.22 0.62 14.12
C LEU A 48 -25.79 0.02 12.83
N ASN A 49 -26.92 -0.67 12.95
CA ASN A 49 -27.59 -1.44 11.90
C ASN A 49 -26.78 -2.65 11.40
N GLU A 50 -25.82 -3.19 12.17
CA GLU A 50 -25.11 -4.42 11.79
C GLU A 50 -25.89 -5.67 12.22
N ALA A 51 -25.98 -6.66 11.32
CA ALA A 51 -26.65 -7.92 11.58
C ALA A 51 -25.92 -8.79 12.62
N VAL A 52 -24.59 -8.69 12.65
CA VAL A 52 -23.75 -9.38 13.62
C VAL A 52 -22.98 -8.32 14.42
N ALA A 53 -23.17 -8.34 15.74
CA ALA A 53 -22.48 -7.42 16.63
C ALA A 53 -20.95 -7.53 16.47
N GLY A 54 -20.28 -6.39 16.24
CA GLY A 54 -18.84 -6.29 16.04
C GLY A 54 -18.35 -6.66 14.64
N SER A 55 -19.25 -6.95 13.68
CA SER A 55 -18.86 -7.22 12.29
C SER A 55 -18.29 -5.99 11.60
N GLY A 56 -18.83 -4.80 11.87
CA GLY A 56 -18.29 -3.54 11.37
C GLY A 56 -16.85 -3.29 11.84
N ALA A 57 -16.59 -3.51 13.13
CA ALA A 57 -15.23 -3.40 13.69
C ALA A 57 -14.27 -4.44 13.07
N ALA A 58 -14.74 -5.66 12.81
CA ALA A 58 -13.94 -6.70 12.16
C ALA A 58 -13.56 -6.31 10.72
N VAL A 59 -14.45 -5.68 9.97
CA VAL A 59 -14.16 -5.16 8.62
C VAL A 59 -13.10 -4.06 8.67
N VAL A 60 -13.19 -3.14 9.63
CA VAL A 60 -12.19 -2.05 9.79
C VAL A 60 -10.82 -2.61 10.17
N LYS A 61 -10.74 -3.76 10.86
CA LYS A 61 -9.49 -4.47 11.18
C LYS A 61 -8.85 -5.15 9.96
N LYS A 62 -9.41 -5.06 8.74
CA LYS A 62 -8.74 -5.56 7.53
C LYS A 62 -7.51 -4.72 7.24
N THR A 63 -6.37 -5.38 7.09
CA THR A 63 -5.16 -4.71 6.61
C THR A 63 -5.26 -4.43 5.10
N TRP A 64 -4.35 -3.59 4.60
CA TRP A 64 -4.26 -3.33 3.16
C TRP A 64 -4.08 -4.60 2.33
N ALA A 65 -3.38 -5.61 2.86
CA ALA A 65 -3.18 -6.90 2.20
C ALA A 65 -4.50 -7.69 2.09
N GLU A 66 -5.37 -7.58 3.09
CA GLU A 66 -6.63 -8.32 3.21
C GLU A 66 -7.82 -7.56 2.61
N ARG A 67 -7.61 -6.38 2.01
CA ARG A 67 -8.70 -5.53 1.51
C ARG A 67 -9.57 -6.19 0.42
N LEU A 68 -9.05 -7.21 -0.26
CA LEU A 68 -9.73 -7.97 -1.30
C LEU A 68 -10.31 -9.29 -0.78
N GLU A 69 -10.06 -9.64 0.47
CA GLU A 69 -10.66 -10.83 1.07
C GLU A 69 -12.14 -10.57 1.30
N ASP A 70 -12.98 -11.55 0.97
CA ASP A 70 -14.44 -11.43 1.16
C ASP A 70 -14.79 -11.37 2.65
N VAL A 71 -14.01 -12.04 3.50
CA VAL A 71 -14.23 -12.13 4.96
C VAL A 71 -13.12 -11.38 5.71
N PRO A 72 -13.43 -10.64 6.78
CA PRO A 72 -14.77 -10.40 7.35
C PRO A 72 -15.67 -9.49 6.50
N GLU A 73 -16.99 -9.68 6.57
CA GLU A 73 -17.99 -8.82 5.95
C GLU A 73 -18.91 -8.20 7.01
N VAL A 74 -19.59 -7.10 6.66
CA VAL A 74 -20.63 -6.47 7.47
C VAL A 74 -21.92 -6.46 6.66
N GLU A 75 -22.94 -7.12 7.18
CA GLU A 75 -24.29 -7.12 6.62
C GLU A 75 -25.19 -6.25 7.49
N SER A 76 -26.12 -5.54 6.86
CA SER A 76 -27.13 -4.75 7.59
C SER A 76 -28.38 -5.59 7.85
N ASP A 77 -28.93 -5.52 9.07
CA ASP A 77 -30.19 -6.21 9.43
C ASP A 77 -31.44 -5.33 9.35
N ALA A 78 -31.27 -4.01 9.24
CA ALA A 78 -32.36 -3.05 9.31
C ALA A 78 -32.74 -2.49 7.94
N ASP A 79 -31.81 -1.81 7.29
CA ASP A 79 -32.02 -1.11 6.03
C ASP A 79 -30.70 -1.00 5.21
N GLU A 80 -30.73 -0.30 4.08
CA GLU A 80 -29.55 -0.16 3.21
C GLU A 80 -28.41 0.69 3.82
N GLN A 81 -28.62 1.29 5.00
CA GLN A 81 -27.68 2.19 5.66
C GLN A 81 -27.00 1.51 6.85
N LEU A 82 -25.67 1.66 6.90
CA LEU A 82 -24.83 1.30 8.04
C LEU A 82 -24.19 2.58 8.59
N LEU A 83 -24.23 2.77 9.91
CA LEU A 83 -23.53 3.86 10.58
C LEU A 83 -22.38 3.31 11.40
N MET A 84 -21.19 3.87 11.20
CA MET A 84 -19.99 3.48 11.93
C MET A 84 -19.34 4.70 12.56
N TYR A 85 -19.04 4.57 13.86
CA TYR A 85 -18.30 5.55 14.63
C TYR A 85 -16.90 4.99 14.93
N ILE A 86 -15.88 5.67 14.39
CA ILE A 86 -14.47 5.35 14.60
C ILE A 86 -13.88 6.49 15.46
N PRO A 87 -13.54 6.21 16.74
CA PRO A 87 -12.99 7.21 17.65
C PRO A 87 -11.56 7.63 17.30
#